data_AF-E8RPN2-F1
#
_entry.id   AF-E8RPN2-F1
#
_cell.length_a   1.000
_cell.length_b   1.000
_cell.length_c   1.000
_cell.angle_alpha   90.00
_cell.angle_beta   90.00
_cell.angle_gamma   90.00
#
_symmetry.space_group_name_H-M   'P 1'
#
loop_
_entity.id
_entity.type
_entity.pdbx_description
1 polymer ?
#
loop_
_entity_poly.entity_id
_entity_poly.type
_entity_poly.pdbx_seq_one_letter_code
_entity_poly.pdbx_strand_id
1 'polypeptide(L)'
;MSLATSLDLPSAYDRAVAAVRERQHVKAAELARDCNIATSVAKAYLVRMEEEKIIAKANGEGRHVVLGSTADDGSENPVVITAAAQSRLKSFIERIERLEEDKAAISGDLKDVYAEAKGDGFDTKVMRKVVALRKKDKAKLEEEEALLDLYLSAIGGL
;
A
#
# COMPACT_ATOMS: atom_id res chain seq x y z
N MET A 1 -52.63 -5.75 -34.21
CA MET A 1 -52.48 -6.68 -33.07
C MET A 1 -51.19 -7.44 -33.30
N SER A 2 -50.10 -6.99 -32.67
CA SER A 2 -48.75 -7.47 -32.96
C SER A 2 -48.17 -8.18 -31.76
N LEU A 3 -47.73 -9.41 -32.04
CA LEU A 3 -46.68 -10.19 -31.39
C LEU A 3 -46.95 -10.68 -29.96
N ALA A 4 -47.15 -11.99 -29.88
CA ALA A 4 -46.88 -12.80 -28.71
C ALA A 4 -45.46 -12.51 -28.20
N THR A 5 -45.36 -11.88 -27.04
CA THR A 5 -44.13 -11.84 -26.25
C THR A 5 -43.83 -13.28 -25.85
N SER A 6 -42.90 -13.92 -26.57
CA SER A 6 -42.24 -15.12 -26.09
C SER A 6 -41.74 -14.82 -24.68
N LEU A 7 -42.26 -15.54 -23.68
CA LEU A 7 -41.68 -15.56 -22.36
C LEU A 7 -40.24 -16.05 -22.52
N ASP A 8 -39.28 -15.12 -22.56
CA ASP A 8 -37.86 -15.44 -22.36
C ASP A 8 -37.73 -15.91 -20.92
N LEU A 9 -37.92 -17.22 -20.72
CA LEU A 9 -37.51 -17.86 -19.49
C LEU A 9 -35.99 -17.62 -19.38
N PRO A 10 -35.49 -17.02 -18.27
CA PRO A 10 -34.07 -16.82 -18.09
C PRO A 10 -33.34 -18.14 -18.32
N SER A 11 -32.27 -18.10 -19.10
CA SER A 11 -31.50 -19.30 -19.43
C SER A 11 -31.02 -19.96 -18.12
N ALA A 12 -30.65 -21.25 -18.20
CA ALA A 12 -30.06 -21.92 -17.05
C ALA A 12 -28.84 -21.17 -16.47
N TYR A 13 -28.11 -20.44 -17.33
CA TYR A 13 -27.01 -19.57 -16.93
C TYR A 13 -27.50 -18.29 -16.22
N ASP A 14 -28.54 -17.62 -16.72
CA ASP A 14 -29.06 -16.38 -16.12
C ASP A 14 -29.60 -16.63 -14.69
N ARG A 15 -30.23 -17.79 -14.47
CA ARG A 15 -30.65 -18.21 -13.12
C ARG A 15 -29.46 -18.46 -12.20
N ALA A 16 -28.38 -19.04 -12.72
CA ALA A 16 -27.15 -19.23 -11.95
C ALA A 16 -26.48 -17.89 -11.61
N VAL A 17 -26.46 -16.93 -12.54
CA VAL A 17 -25.95 -15.57 -12.30
C VAL A 17 -26.76 -14.87 -11.19
N ALA A 18 -28.09 -14.97 -11.23
CA ALA A 18 -28.95 -14.38 -10.21
C ALA A 18 -28.65 -14.97 -8.81
N ALA A 19 -28.52 -16.31 -8.71
CA ALA A 19 -28.19 -16.99 -7.46
C ALA A 19 -26.79 -16.62 -6.92
N VAL A 20 -25.83 -16.34 -7.81
CA VAL A 20 -24.47 -15.91 -7.44
C VAL A 20 -24.47 -14.49 -6.91
N ARG A 21 -25.22 -13.56 -7.53
CA ARG A 21 -25.26 -12.14 -7.14
C ARG A 21 -25.77 -11.87 -5.71
N GLU A 22 -26.54 -12.81 -5.16
CA GLU A 22 -27.05 -12.74 -3.77
C GLU A 22 -26.00 -13.11 -2.71
N ARG A 23 -24.78 -13.46 -3.10
CA ARG A 23 -23.73 -13.99 -2.21
C ARG A 23 -22.47 -13.14 -2.24
N GLN A 24 -21.68 -13.21 -1.17
CA GLN A 24 -20.33 -12.64 -1.14
C GLN A 24 -19.32 -13.55 -1.85
N HIS A 25 -19.52 -14.88 -1.74
CA HIS A 25 -18.64 -15.89 -2.31
C HIS A 25 -19.45 -17.06 -2.89
N VAL A 26 -18.88 -17.74 -3.88
CA VAL A 26 -19.46 -18.96 -4.46
C VAL A 26 -18.40 -20.01 -4.79
N LYS A 27 -18.71 -21.29 -4.53
CA LYS A 27 -17.98 -22.46 -5.04
C LYS A 27 -18.80 -23.24 -6.08
N ALA A 28 -18.11 -23.97 -6.96
CA ALA A 28 -18.77 -24.83 -7.95
C ALA A 28 -19.72 -25.87 -7.34
N ALA A 29 -19.36 -26.47 -6.20
CA ALA A 29 -20.18 -27.47 -5.53
C ALA A 29 -21.42 -26.88 -4.83
N GLU A 30 -21.39 -25.60 -4.48
CA GLU A 30 -22.53 -24.87 -3.92
C GLU A 30 -23.48 -24.51 -5.07
N LEU A 31 -22.98 -23.85 -6.11
CA LEU A 31 -23.76 -23.48 -7.29
C LEU A 31 -24.43 -24.70 -7.96
N ALA A 32 -23.73 -25.85 -8.00
CA ALA A 32 -24.27 -27.10 -8.51
C ALA A 32 -25.51 -27.58 -7.73
N ARG A 33 -25.48 -27.49 -6.39
CA ARG A 33 -26.60 -27.88 -5.53
C ARG A 33 -27.77 -26.92 -5.68
N ASP A 34 -27.48 -25.62 -5.70
CA ASP A 34 -28.51 -24.58 -5.68
C ASP A 34 -29.25 -24.46 -7.01
N CYS A 35 -28.56 -24.66 -8.13
CA CYS A 35 -29.17 -24.66 -9.45
C CYS A 35 -29.60 -26.06 -9.92
N ASN A 36 -29.40 -27.11 -9.10
CA ASN A 36 -29.63 -28.51 -9.45
C ASN A 36 -28.97 -28.91 -10.80
N ILE A 37 -27.68 -28.60 -10.94
CA ILE A 37 -26.87 -28.89 -12.14
C ILE A 37 -25.64 -29.72 -11.78
N ALA A 38 -25.06 -30.40 -12.77
CA ALA A 38 -23.82 -31.14 -12.57
C ALA A 38 -22.65 -30.21 -12.20
N THR A 39 -21.72 -30.67 -11.35
CA THR A 39 -20.57 -29.88 -10.90
C THR A 39 -19.66 -29.43 -12.05
N SER A 40 -19.56 -30.21 -13.13
CA SER A 40 -18.85 -29.83 -14.35
C SER A 40 -19.48 -28.61 -15.05
N VAL A 41 -20.81 -28.53 -15.07
CA VAL A 41 -21.56 -27.41 -15.64
C VAL A 41 -21.42 -26.16 -14.76
N ALA A 42 -21.50 -26.32 -13.44
CA ALA A 42 -21.27 -25.21 -12.50
C ALA A 42 -19.86 -24.61 -12.64
N LYS A 43 -18.82 -25.43 -12.85
CA LYS A 43 -17.46 -24.94 -13.13
C LYS A 43 -17.41 -24.12 -14.42
N ALA A 44 -18.03 -24.60 -15.49
CA ALA A 44 -18.08 -23.87 -16.76
C ALA A 44 -18.83 -22.53 -16.62
N TYR A 45 -19.89 -22.49 -15.82
CA TYR A 45 -20.61 -21.26 -15.52
C TYR A 45 -19.77 -20.26 -14.72
N LEU A 46 -19.01 -20.72 -13.73
CA LEU A 46 -18.11 -19.84 -12.96
C LEU A 46 -16.98 -19.26 -13.83
N VAL A 47 -16.41 -20.06 -14.74
CA VAL A 47 -15.41 -19.56 -15.71
C VAL A 47 -16.02 -18.47 -16.60
N ARG A 48 -17.23 -18.70 -17.12
CA ARG A 48 -17.94 -17.70 -17.91
C ARG A 48 -18.28 -16.44 -17.11
N MET A 49 -18.68 -16.59 -15.85
CA MET A 49 -18.94 -15.47 -14.93
C MET A 49 -17.66 -14.69 -14.60
N GLU A 50 -16.48 -15.33 -14.56
CA GLU A 50 -15.18 -14.65 -14.46
C GLU A 50 -14.90 -13.81 -15.72
N GLU A 51 -15.11 -14.38 -16.92
CA GLU A 51 -14.94 -13.69 -18.20
C GLU A 51 -15.88 -12.48 -18.33
N GLU A 52 -17.13 -12.63 -17.87
CA GLU A 52 -18.16 -11.59 -17.87
C GLU A 52 -18.03 -10.60 -16.69
N LYS A 53 -16.99 -10.73 -15.84
CA LYS A 53 -16.71 -9.87 -14.66
C LYS A 53 -17.84 -9.83 -13.62
N ILE A 54 -18.58 -10.92 -13.50
CA ILE A 54 -19.62 -11.11 -12.48
C ILE A 54 -18.99 -11.65 -11.19
N ILE A 55 -17.88 -12.39 -11.29
CA ILE A 55 -17.10 -12.89 -10.17
C ILE A 55 -15.59 -12.72 -10.42
N ALA A 56 -14.80 -12.69 -9.36
CA ALA A 56 -13.34 -12.65 -9.43
C ALA A 56 -12.75 -14.06 -9.57
N LYS A 57 -11.45 -14.10 -9.90
CA LYS A 57 -10.69 -15.34 -10.03
C LYS A 57 -10.78 -16.19 -8.75
N ALA A 58 -10.97 -17.50 -8.90
CA ALA A 58 -10.93 -18.42 -7.77
C ALA A 58 -9.65 -18.27 -6.93
N ASN A 59 -9.79 -18.27 -5.60
CA ASN A 59 -8.66 -18.43 -4.69
C ASN A 59 -8.14 -19.89 -4.68
N GLY A 60 -7.06 -20.16 -3.96
CA GLY A 60 -6.47 -21.51 -3.85
C GLY A 60 -7.41 -22.61 -3.31
N GLU A 61 -8.56 -22.25 -2.75
CA GLU A 61 -9.60 -23.17 -2.23
C GLU A 61 -10.82 -23.31 -3.18
N GLY A 62 -10.78 -22.69 -4.36
CA GLY A 62 -11.87 -22.72 -5.34
C GLY A 62 -13.07 -21.83 -4.98
N ARG A 63 -12.92 -20.83 -4.10
CA ARG A 63 -13.94 -19.79 -3.86
C ARG A 63 -13.74 -18.64 -4.83
N HIS A 64 -14.82 -18.21 -5.47
CA HIS A 64 -14.89 -16.99 -6.26
C HIS A 64 -15.56 -15.88 -5.45
N VAL A 65 -15.02 -14.66 -5.50
CA VAL A 65 -15.64 -13.47 -4.90
C VAL A 65 -16.65 -12.92 -5.90
N VAL A 66 -17.86 -12.63 -5.46
CA VAL A 66 -18.90 -12.10 -6.35
C VAL A 66 -18.70 -10.60 -6.52
N LEU A 67 -18.49 -10.17 -7.76
CA LEU A 67 -18.31 -8.77 -8.12
C LEU A 67 -19.69 -8.13 -8.31
N GLY A 68 -19.96 -7.05 -7.58
CA GLY A 68 -21.27 -6.37 -7.62
C GLY A 68 -22.32 -6.91 -6.64
N SER A 69 -21.96 -7.81 -5.71
CA SER A 69 -22.62 -7.85 -4.40
C SER A 69 -22.23 -6.57 -3.67
N THR A 70 -23.16 -5.90 -2.98
CA THR A 70 -22.94 -4.65 -2.24
C THR A 70 -22.07 -4.83 -0.98
N ALA A 71 -21.03 -5.66 -1.06
CA ALA A 71 -19.89 -5.69 -0.17
C ALA A 71 -18.71 -5.09 -0.94
N ASP A 72 -18.76 -3.77 -1.04
CA ASP A 72 -17.67 -2.87 -1.42
C ASP A 72 -16.39 -3.21 -0.64
N ASP A 73 -15.41 -3.85 -1.31
CA ASP A 73 -14.01 -3.96 -0.86
C ASP A 73 -13.14 -2.91 -1.59
N GLY A 74 -13.64 -1.68 -1.61
CA GLY A 74 -12.93 -0.49 -2.03
C GLY A 74 -13.36 0.65 -1.14
N SER A 75 -12.89 0.67 0.11
CA SER A 75 -13.18 1.68 1.15
C SER A 75 -13.30 3.12 0.62
N GLU A 76 -14.47 3.47 0.09
CA GLU A 76 -15.03 4.82 -0.02
C GLU A 76 -15.99 5.05 1.16
N ASN A 77 -15.57 4.65 2.37
CA ASN A 77 -16.09 5.32 3.54
C ASN A 77 -15.60 6.77 3.46
N PRO A 78 -16.48 7.79 3.33
CA PRO A 78 -16.02 9.15 3.54
C PRO A 78 -15.39 9.17 4.92
N VAL A 79 -14.11 9.55 5.01
CA VAL A 79 -13.43 9.68 6.30
C VAL A 79 -14.15 10.78 7.06
N VAL A 80 -15.11 10.40 7.90
CA VAL A 80 -15.88 11.34 8.70
C VAL A 80 -14.99 11.75 9.87
N ILE A 81 -14.24 12.83 9.69
CA ILE A 81 -13.44 13.43 10.76
C ILE A 81 -14.40 14.13 11.73
N THR A 82 -14.59 13.54 12.91
CA THR A 82 -15.39 14.15 13.99
C THR A 82 -14.80 15.49 14.43
N ALA A 83 -15.62 16.41 14.96
CA ALA A 83 -15.13 17.73 15.39
C ALA A 83 -13.95 17.66 16.39
N ALA A 84 -13.97 16.68 17.29
CA ALA A 84 -12.87 16.42 18.22
C ALA A 84 -11.59 15.96 17.49
N ALA A 85 -11.72 15.09 16.48
CA ALA A 85 -10.60 14.66 15.65
C ALA A 85 -10.06 15.82 14.78
N GLN A 86 -10.93 16.71 14.28
CA GLN A 86 -10.53 17.91 13.53
C GLN A 86 -9.70 18.87 14.41
N SER A 87 -10.11 19.09 15.67
CA SER A 87 -9.36 19.94 16.61
C SER A 87 -7.98 19.36 16.93
N ARG A 88 -7.89 18.04 17.15
CA ARG A 88 -6.59 17.37 17.37
C ARG A 88 -5.69 17.47 16.15
N LEU A 89 -6.22 17.23 14.95
CA LEU A 89 -5.49 17.34 13.70
C LEU A 89 -4.92 18.76 13.52
N LYS A 90 -5.73 19.80 13.73
CA LYS A 90 -5.27 21.20 13.71
C LYS A 90 -4.11 21.43 14.69
N SER A 91 -4.21 20.94 15.93
CA SER A 91 -3.13 21.09 16.90
C SER A 91 -1.82 20.41 16.48
N PHE A 92 -1.91 19.26 15.81
CA PHE A 92 -0.72 18.58 15.28
C PHE A 92 -0.10 19.38 14.15
N ILE A 93 -0.92 19.87 13.21
CA ILE A 93 -0.47 20.68 12.08
C ILE A 93 0.22 21.95 12.58
N GLU A 94 -0.42 22.73 13.45
CA GLU A 94 0.16 23.96 14.00
C GLU A 94 1.49 23.72 14.72
N ARG A 95 1.61 22.59 15.44
CA ARG A 95 2.88 22.22 16.10
C ARG A 95 3.95 21.84 15.08
N ILE A 96 3.59 21.13 14.02
CA ILE A 96 4.52 20.74 12.95
C ILE A 96 4.99 21.97 12.18
N GLU A 97 4.10 22.91 11.85
CA GLU A 97 4.46 24.14 11.15
C GLU A 97 5.47 24.96 11.93
N ARG A 98 5.26 25.16 13.24
CA ARG A 98 6.25 25.82 14.11
C ARG A 98 7.59 25.08 14.13
N LEU A 99 7.59 23.75 14.20
CA LEU A 99 8.82 22.95 14.19
C LEU A 99 9.56 23.02 12.85
N GLU A 100 8.85 23.12 11.73
CA GLU A 100 9.46 23.30 10.41
C GLU A 100 10.04 24.71 10.24
N GLU A 101 9.40 25.74 10.81
CA GLU A 101 9.97 27.10 10.88
C GLU A 101 11.26 27.12 11.72
N ASP A 102 11.25 26.54 12.92
CA ASP A 102 12.43 26.44 13.79
C ASP A 102 13.59 25.69 13.08
N LYS A 103 13.26 24.58 12.40
CA LYS A 103 14.22 23.80 11.62
C LYS A 103 14.79 24.59 10.45
N ALA A 104 13.99 25.43 9.79
CA ALA A 104 14.45 26.31 8.72
C ALA A 104 15.39 27.39 9.27
N ALA A 105 15.07 28.00 10.41
CA ALA A 105 15.92 28.98 11.10
C ALA A 105 17.27 28.35 11.48
N ILE A 106 17.27 27.20 12.17
CA ILE A 106 18.49 26.46 12.53
C ILE A 106 19.30 26.08 11.29
N SER A 107 18.64 25.70 10.20
CA SER A 107 19.32 25.39 8.94
C SER A 107 19.96 26.62 8.30
N GLY A 108 19.37 27.80 8.50
CA GLY A 108 19.95 29.10 8.15
C GLY A 108 21.22 29.37 8.96
N ASP A 109 21.12 29.32 10.29
CA ASP A 109 22.25 29.53 11.20
C ASP A 109 23.42 28.59 10.90
N LEU A 110 23.14 27.30 10.63
CA LEU A 110 24.17 26.35 10.23
C LEU A 110 24.87 26.75 8.92
N LYS A 111 24.14 27.27 7.93
CA LYS A 111 24.73 27.74 6.68
C LYS A 111 25.63 28.94 6.92
N ASP A 112 25.21 29.87 7.77
CA ASP A 112 25.98 31.08 8.08
C ASP A 112 27.29 30.71 8.78
N VAL A 113 27.26 29.78 9.75
CA VAL A 113 28.48 29.26 10.40
C VAL A 113 29.44 28.60 9.39
N TYR A 114 28.92 27.79 8.46
CA TYR A 114 29.78 27.22 7.42
C TYR A 114 30.30 28.28 6.45
N ALA A 115 29.54 29.34 6.17
CA ALA A 115 29.98 30.44 5.32
C ALA A 115 31.08 31.27 5.98
N GLU A 116 30.94 31.58 7.27
CA GLU A 116 31.97 32.22 8.10
C GLU A 116 33.25 31.40 8.11
N ALA A 117 33.17 30.10 8.43
CA ALA A 117 34.32 29.21 8.41
C ALA A 117 35.02 29.15 7.04
N LYS A 118 34.24 29.24 5.95
CA LYS A 118 34.81 29.33 4.59
C LYS A 118 35.55 30.65 4.37
N GLY A 119 35.02 31.76 4.88
CA GLY A 119 35.68 33.08 4.86
C GLY A 119 37.00 33.10 5.61
N ASP A 120 37.07 32.36 6.73
CA ASP A 120 38.29 32.16 7.52
C ASP A 120 39.28 31.16 6.90
N GLY A 121 38.92 30.53 5.78
CA GLY A 121 39.80 29.62 5.03
C GLY A 121 39.69 28.13 5.38
N PHE A 122 38.68 27.72 6.16
CA PHE A 122 38.44 26.30 6.44
C PHE A 122 37.71 25.57 5.30
N ASP A 123 38.05 24.29 5.11
CA ASP A 123 37.30 23.41 4.20
C ASP A 123 36.01 22.90 4.87
N THR A 124 34.90 23.57 4.53
CA THR A 124 33.56 23.21 5.00
C THR A 124 33.13 21.78 4.66
N LYS A 125 33.65 21.16 3.59
CA LYS A 125 33.34 19.76 3.23
C LYS A 125 33.99 18.80 4.23
N VAL A 126 35.22 19.08 4.63
CA VAL A 126 35.93 18.32 5.67
C VAL A 126 35.25 18.53 7.02
N MET A 127 34.88 19.76 7.37
CA MET A 127 34.16 20.05 8.62
C MET A 127 32.85 19.25 8.73
N ARG A 128 32.04 19.20 7.66
CA ARG A 128 30.82 18.40 7.63
C ARG A 128 31.09 16.90 7.85
N LYS A 129 32.17 16.36 7.28
CA LYS A 129 32.60 14.99 7.54
C LYS A 129 32.96 14.79 9.01
N VAL A 130 33.72 15.71 9.60
CA VAL A 130 34.08 15.65 11.03
C VAL A 130 32.83 15.67 11.91
N VAL A 131 31.87 16.57 11.65
CA VAL A 131 30.60 16.60 12.39
C VAL A 131 29.82 15.30 12.24
N ALA A 132 29.78 14.71 11.04
CA ALA A 132 29.12 13.42 10.82
C ALA A 132 29.80 12.27 11.56
N LEU A 133 31.14 12.21 11.54
CA LEU A 133 31.92 11.23 12.30
C LEU A 133 31.67 11.39 13.81
N ARG A 134 31.67 12.62 14.33
CA ARG A 134 31.41 12.89 15.75
C ARG A 134 29.99 12.52 16.21
N LYS A 135 29.04 12.34 15.30
CA LYS A 135 27.69 11.85 15.61
C LYS A 135 27.60 10.33 15.67
N LYS A 136 28.55 9.61 15.08
CA LYS A 136 28.59 8.15 15.16
C LYS A 136 29.04 7.71 16.56
N ASP A 137 28.66 6.48 16.92
CA ASP A 137 29.12 5.83 18.14
C ASP A 137 30.64 5.58 18.05
N LYS A 138 31.37 5.98 19.10
CA LYS A 138 32.83 5.88 19.15
C LYS A 138 33.32 4.43 19.08
N ALA A 139 32.63 3.49 19.73
CA ALA A 139 33.01 2.08 19.71
C ALA A 139 32.85 1.48 18.30
N LYS A 140 31.78 1.85 17.59
CA LYS A 140 31.56 1.43 16.20
C LYS A 140 32.61 2.02 15.25
N LEU A 141 33.03 3.27 15.48
CA LEU A 141 34.11 3.88 14.72
C LEU A 141 35.44 3.15 14.92
N GLU A 142 35.80 2.86 16.17
CA GLU A 142 37.03 2.13 16.49
C GLU A 142 37.04 0.72 15.87
N GLU A 143 35.89 0.03 15.85
CA GLU A 143 35.72 -1.26 15.17
C GLU A 143 35.84 -1.13 13.63
N GLU A 144 35.18 -0.15 13.03
CA GLU A 144 35.27 0.16 11.58
C GLU A 144 36.73 0.47 11.18
N GLU A 145 37.44 1.26 11.97
CA GLU A 145 38.85 1.63 11.74
C GLU A 145 39.79 0.42 11.86
N ALA A 146 39.61 -0.43 12.88
CA ALA A 146 40.40 -1.65 13.04
C ALA A 146 40.20 -2.64 11.86
N LEU A 147 38.96 -2.79 11.38
CA LEU A 147 38.66 -3.62 10.21
C LEU A 147 39.25 -3.02 8.93
N LEU A 148 39.17 -1.70 8.75
CA LEU A 148 39.74 -1.02 7.60
C LEU A 148 41.25 -1.21 7.54
N ASP A 149 41.96 -1.04 8.66
CA ASP A 149 43.41 -1.23 8.75
C ASP A 149 43.82 -2.69 8.46
N LEU A 150 43.06 -3.66 8.97
CA LEU A 150 43.25 -5.07 8.65
C LEU A 150 43.14 -5.34 7.14
N TYR A 151 42.15 -4.76 6.47
CA TYR A 151 41.97 -4.97 5.03
C TYR A 151 43.00 -4.21 4.18
N LEU A 152 43.39 -3.00 4.57
CA LEU A 152 44.44 -2.25 3.89
C LEU A 152 45.80 -2.95 4.01
N SER A 153 46.13 -3.46 5.20
CA SER A 153 47.37 -4.23 5.40
C SER A 153 47.38 -5.53 4.58
N ALA A 154 46.23 -6.19 4.43
CA ALA A 154 46.11 -7.40 3.60
C ALA A 154 46.36 -7.15 2.09
N ILE A 155 46.08 -5.94 1.58
CA ILE A 155 46.31 -5.59 0.17
C ILE A 155 47.63 -4.83 -0.07
N GLY A 156 48.45 -4.64 0.97
CA GLY A 156 49.76 -3.99 0.86
C GLY A 156 49.77 -2.47 1.07
N GLY A 157 48.70 -1.90 1.64
CA GLY A 157 48.57 -0.47 1.94
C GLY A 157 47.69 0.29 0.96
N LEU A 158 47.70 1.62 1.09
CA LEU A 158 46.94 2.55 0.25
C LEU A 158 47.73 3.02 -0.97
#